data_AF-A0A8T4IEL2-F1
#
_entry.id   AF-A0A8T4IEL2-F1
#
_cell.length_a   1.000
_cell.length_b   1.000
_cell.length_c   1.000
_cell.angle_alpha   90.00
_cell.angle_beta   90.00
_cell.angle_gamma   90.00
#
_symmetry.space_group_name_H-M   'P 1'
#
loop_
_entity.id
_entity.type
_entity.pdbx_description
1 polymer ?
#
loop_
_entity_poly.entity_id
_entity_poly.type
_entity_poly.pdbx_seq_one_letter_code
_entity_poly.pdbx_strand_id
1 'polypeptide(L)' 'MSTRKPSDKPLNAQAEKGEVLVDGPDGAANSFTPDAASTSAGRIARAAGKAADQRDEDDKRRDRESD' A
#
# COMPACT_ATOMS: atom_id res chain seq x y z
N MET A 1 0.83 -20.90 4.10
CA MET A 1 0.47 -19.51 3.73
C MET A 1 1.68 -18.88 3.07
N SER A 2 1.64 -18.52 1.79
CA SER A 2 2.78 -17.84 1.16
C SER A 2 2.90 -16.42 1.71
N THR A 3 3.90 -16.18 2.55
CA THR A 3 4.27 -14.83 2.99
C THR A 3 4.95 -14.12 1.82
N ARG A 4 4.18 -13.36 1.03
CA ARG A 4 4.79 -12.46 0.03
C ARG A 4 5.59 -11.38 0.77
N LYS A 5 6.86 -11.22 0.38
CA LYS A 5 7.71 -10.12 0.86
C LYS A 5 7.08 -8.79 0.44
N PRO A 6 7.05 -7.76 1.31
CA PRO A 6 6.60 -6.43 0.91
C PRO A 6 7.44 -5.92 -0.28
N SER A 7 6.76 -5.41 -1.30
CA SER A 7 7.40 -4.77 -2.46
C SER A 7 7.66 -3.29 -2.16
N ASP A 8 8.81 -2.77 -2.60
CA ASP A 8 9.21 -1.37 -2.52
C ASP A 8 8.89 -0.58 -3.81
N LYS A 9 8.42 -1.27 -4.85
CA LYS A 9 8.00 -0.65 -6.10
C LYS A 9 6.60 -0.06 -5.95
N PRO A 10 6.39 1.21 -6.34
CA PRO A 10 5.06 1.81 -6.34
C PRO A 10 4.15 1.11 -7.36
N LEU A 11 2.85 1.17 -7.11
CA LEU A 11 1.84 0.84 -8.11
C LEU A 11 1.80 1.92 -9.21
N ASN A 12 1.34 1.53 -10.41
CA ASN A 12 1.04 2.47 -11.48
C ASN A 12 -0.48 2.65 -11.58
N ALA A 13 -0.94 3.86 -11.93
CA ALA A 13 -2.35 4.17 -12.10
C ALA A 13 -2.57 5.02 -13.35
N GLN A 14 -3.53 4.62 -14.20
CA GLN A 14 -3.81 5.27 -15.48
C GLN A 14 -5.32 5.42 -15.68
N ALA A 15 -5.74 6.51 -16.33
CA ALA A 15 -7.13 6.73 -16.69
C ALA A 15 -7.40 6.20 -18.11
N GLU A 16 -8.39 5.33 -18.26
CA GLU A 16 -8.83 4.82 -19.56
C GLU A 16 -10.36 4.71 -19.61
N LYS A 17 -10.99 5.33 -20.61
CA LYS A 17 -12.45 5.21 -20.90
C LYS A 17 -13.37 5.45 -19.69
N GLY A 18 -13.01 6.37 -18.79
CA GLY A 18 -13.82 6.69 -17.60
C GLY A 18 -13.55 5.78 -16.40
N GLU A 19 -12.58 4.88 -16.51
CA GLU A 19 -12.10 4.03 -15.44
C GLU A 19 -10.66 4.39 -15.06
N VAL A 20 -10.24 3.93 -13.88
CA VAL A 20 -8.87 4.02 -13.39
C VAL A 20 -8.31 2.61 -13.29
N LEU A 21 -7.33 2.32 -14.13
CA LEU A 21 -6.58 1.06 -14.12
C LEU A 21 -5.40 1.20 -13.15
N VAL A 22 -5.27 0.24 -12.24
CA VAL A 22 -4.16 0.17 -11.28
C VAL A 22 -3.39 -1.12 -11.52
N ASP A 23 -2.12 -1.01 -11.90
CA ASP A 23 -1.21 -2.12 -12.10
C ASP A 23 -0.30 -2.29 -10.88
N GLY A 24 -0.38 -3.46 -10.26
CA GLY A 24 0.56 -3.86 -9.20
C GLY A 24 1.92 -4.29 -9.74
N PRO A 25 2.97 -4.29 -8.90
CA PRO A 25 4.32 -4.73 -9.29
C PRO A 25 4.38 -6.19 -9.80
N ASP A 26 3.38 -7.01 -9.45
CA ASP A 26 3.24 -8.40 -9.91
C ASP A 26 2.20 -8.57 -11.03
N GLY A 27 1.77 -7.48 -11.68
CA GLY A 27 0.87 -7.52 -12.85
C GLY A 27 -0.62 -7.67 -12.53
N ALA A 28 -1.05 -7.43 -11.29
CA ALA A 28 -2.48 -7.37 -10.96
C ALA A 28 -3.06 -6.02 -11.42
N ALA A 29 -3.84 -6.05 -12.51
CA ALA A 29 -4.60 -4.91 -13.03
C ALA A 29 -6.00 -4.90 -12.41
N ASN A 30 -6.26 -3.96 -11.49
CA ASN A 30 -7.63 -3.72 -11.00
C ASN A 30 -8.18 -2.47 -11.70
N SER A 31 -9.43 -2.53 -12.16
CA SER A 31 -10.16 -1.36 -12.67
C SER A 31 -11.07 -0.79 -11.59
N PHE A 32 -11.10 0.53 -11.47
CA PHE A 32 -11.92 1.28 -10.53
C PHE A 32 -12.72 2.36 -11.25
N THR A 33 -13.90 2.68 -10.73
CA THR A 33 -14.53 3.95 -11.07
C THR A 33 -13.71 5.12 -10.49
N PRO A 34 -13.84 6.36 -11.02
CA PRO A 34 -13.07 7.50 -10.53
C PRO A 34 -13.27 7.79 -9.03
N ASP A 35 -14.49 7.62 -8.54
CA ASP A 35 -14.83 7.79 -7.12
C ASP A 35 -14.20 6.70 -6.24
N ALA A 36 -14.30 5.44 -6.68
CA ALA A 36 -13.69 4.31 -5.99
C ALA A 36 -12.16 4.43 -5.93
N ALA A 37 -11.53 4.88 -7.02
CA ALA A 37 -10.10 5.13 -7.07
C ALA A 37 -9.67 6.23 -6.09
N SER A 38 -10.38 7.36 -6.09
CA SER A 38 -10.10 8.50 -5.18
C SER A 38 -10.23 8.10 -3.72
N THR A 39 -11.31 7.38 -3.38
CA THR A 39 -11.52 6.86 -2.02
C THR A 39 -10.43 5.87 -1.61
N SER A 40 -10.04 4.98 -2.54
CA SER A 40 -9.01 3.97 -2.30
C SER A 40 -7.64 4.61 -2.08
N ALA A 41 -7.26 5.60 -2.88
CA ALA A 41 -6.01 6.34 -2.69
C ALA A 41 -5.91 6.95 -1.28
N GLY A 42 -6.99 7.56 -0.79
CA GLY A 42 -7.04 8.09 0.58
C GLY A 42 -6.94 7.01 1.66
N ARG A 43 -7.48 5.81 1.42
CA ARG A 43 -7.33 4.67 2.35
C ARG A 43 -5.89 4.14 2.36
N ILE A 44 -5.27 4.02 1.19
CA ILE A 44 -3.87 3.58 1.04
C ILE A 44 -2.92 4.54 1.76
N ALA A 45 -3.06 5.86 1.53
CA ALA A 45 -2.24 6.87 2.18
C ALA A 45 -2.32 6.79 3.72
N ARG A 46 -3.54 6.63 4.27
CA ARG A 46 -3.74 6.45 5.71
C ARG A 46 -3.14 5.15 6.23
N ALA A 47 -3.25 4.05 5.48
CA ALA A 47 -2.66 2.78 5.85
C ALA A 47 -1.12 2.84 5.84
N ALA A 48 -0.53 3.53 4.86
CA ALA A 48 0.92 3.74 4.79
C ALA A 48 1.46 4.49 6.01
N GLY A 49 0.78 5.56 6.46
CA GLY A 49 1.15 6.27 7.69
C GLY A 49 1.14 5.35 8.92
N LYS A 50 0.03 4.61 9.12
CA LYS A 50 -0.07 3.65 10.23
C LYS A 50 1.01 2.58 10.20
N ALA A 51 1.38 2.10 9.01
CA ALA A 51 2.42 1.08 8.85
C ALA A 51 3.81 1.63 9.18
N ALA A 52 4.08 2.91 8.91
CA ALA A 52 5.31 3.57 9.32
C ALA A 52 5.38 3.66 10.86
N ASP A 53 4.31 4.15 11.50
CA ASP A 53 4.24 4.25 12.96
C ASP A 53 4.47 2.90 13.64
N GLN A 54 3.91 1.81 13.09
CA GLN A 54 4.08 0.45 13.61
C GLN A 54 5.53 -0.04 13.54
N ARG A 55 6.26 0.28 12.46
CA ARG A 55 7.68 -0.10 12.36
C ARG A 55 8.52 0.62 13.41
N ASP A 56 8.25 1.90 13.66
CA ASP A 56 8.95 2.68 14.67
C ASP A 56 8.68 2.17 16.09
N GLU A 57 7.48 1.67 16.37
CA GLU A 57 7.14 1.01 17.64
C GLU A 57 7.86 -0.33 17.80
N ASP A 58 7.92 -1.14 16.74
CA ASP A 58 8.61 -2.43 16.75
C ASP A 58 10.13 -2.27 16.95
N ASP A 59 10.73 -1.26 16.33
CA ASP A 59 12.15 -0.92 16.54
C ASP A 59 12.41 -0.53 18.00
N LYS A 60 11.60 0.37 18.56
CA LYS A 60 11.71 0.78 19.97
C LYS A 60 11.48 -0.34 20.97
N ARG A 61 10.66 -1.34 20.64
CA ARG A 61 10.45 -2.53 21.49
C ARG A 61 11.67 -3.43 21.49
N ARG A 62 12.28 -3.67 20.32
CA ARG A 62 13.48 -4.51 20.19
C ARG A 62 14.68 -3.94 20.93
N ASP A 63 14.85 -2.62 20.91
CA ASP A 63 15.94 -1.95 21.63
C ASP A 63 15.78 -2.08 23.15
N ARG A 64 14.54 -2.07 23.65
CA ARG A 64 14.23 -2.15 25.09
C ARG A 64 14.30 -3.56 25.68
N GLU A 65 14.21 -4.59 24.84
CA GLU A 65 14.29 -6.00 25.25
C GLU A 65 15.74 -6.53 25.21
N SER A 66 16.68 -5.70 24.74
CA SER A 66 18.12 -6.02 24.64
C SER A 66 18.96 -5.45 25.80
N ASP A 67 18.33 -4.77 26.76
CA ASP A 67 18.91 -4.27 28.03
C ASP A 67 18.49 -5.18 29.21
#